data_AF-A0A8T1MHS4-F1
#
_entry.id   AF-A0A8T1MHS4-F1
#
_cell.length_a   1.000
_cell.length_b   1.000
_cell.length_c   1.000
_cell.angle_alpha   90.00
_cell.angle_beta   90.00
_cell.angle_gamma   90.00
#
_symmetry.space_group_name_H-M   'P 1'
#
loop_
_entity.id
_entity.type
_entity.pdbx_description
1 polymer ?
#
loop_
_entity_poly.entity_id
_entity_poly.type
_entity_poly.pdbx_seq_one_letter_code
_entity_poly.pdbx_strand_id
1 'polypeptide(L)'
;MSHNIQADVECLNSLNTSYPQLAAVSADEQALAYQFLEWKVIKFDPSSASGHVWSALKEYNEMLSSRTYLASNRIANIDILLGRALFPFIEKLNSQEKEQVGNLLRWYTLIASNSSSNLPTIPFQRLPMY
;
A
#
# COMPACT_ATOMS: atom_id res chain seq x y z
N MET A 1 -21.97 -0.72 -2.40
CA MET A 1 -21.67 -1.29 -1.07
C MET A 1 -20.60 -0.41 -0.46
N SER A 2 -20.96 0.40 0.53
CA SER A 2 -20.05 1.35 1.18
C SER A 2 -18.83 0.59 1.70
N HIS A 3 -17.63 0.92 1.22
CA HIS A 3 -16.41 0.30 1.69
C HIS A 3 -16.26 0.65 3.19
N ASN A 4 -16.43 -0.34 4.06
CA ASN A 4 -16.62 -0.10 5.49
C ASN A 4 -15.26 0.12 6.17
N ILE A 5 -14.93 1.38 6.46
CA ILE A 5 -13.73 1.76 7.22
C ILE A 5 -13.61 0.98 8.54
N GLN A 6 -14.73 0.61 9.15
CA GLN A 6 -14.78 -0.17 10.39
C GLN A 6 -14.12 -1.55 10.23
N ALA A 7 -14.35 -2.24 9.11
CA ALA A 7 -13.75 -3.54 8.85
C ALA A 7 -12.24 -3.43 8.63
N ASP A 8 -11.78 -2.36 7.97
CA ASP A 8 -10.36 -2.09 7.80
C ASP A 8 -9.66 -1.77 9.14
N VAL A 9 -10.33 -1.01 10.02
CA VAL A 9 -9.84 -0.72 11.39
C VAL A 9 -9.78 -1.99 12.24
N GLU A 10 -10.81 -2.83 12.19
CA GLU A 10 -10.82 -4.13 12.87
C GLU A 10 -9.69 -5.03 12.38
N CYS A 11 -9.48 -5.09 11.06
CA CYS A 11 -8.36 -5.81 10.47
C CYS A 11 -7.02 -5.27 10.97
N LEU A 12 -6.81 -3.95 10.98
CA LEU A 12 -5.60 -3.32 11.50
C LEU A 12 -5.36 -3.67 12.98
N ASN A 13 -6.41 -3.63 13.81
CA ASN A 13 -6.32 -4.01 15.22
C ASN A 13 -5.96 -5.50 15.41
N SER A 14 -6.53 -6.37 14.58
CA SER A 14 -6.19 -7.80 14.58
C SER A 14 -4.72 -8.06 14.20
N LEU A 15 -4.20 -7.30 13.22
CA LEU A 15 -2.79 -7.36 12.82
C LEU A 15 -1.89 -6.81 13.93
N ASN A 16 -2.27 -5.72 14.60
CA ASN A 16 -1.54 -5.18 15.75
C ASN A 16 -1.44 -6.18 16.90
N THR A 17 -2.51 -6.96 17.13
CA THR A 17 -2.52 -8.01 18.17
C THR A 17 -1.66 -9.20 17.77
N SER A 18 -1.69 -9.60 16.49
CA SER A 18 -0.97 -10.79 15.99
C SER A 18 0.51 -10.52 15.76
N TYR A 19 0.86 -9.28 15.38
CA TYR A 19 2.20 -8.83 15.05
C TYR A 19 2.49 -7.50 15.76
N PRO A 20 2.67 -7.51 17.10
CA PRO A 20 2.86 -6.30 17.89
C PRO A 20 4.14 -5.53 17.50
N GLN A 21 5.16 -6.21 16.99
CA GLN A 21 6.39 -5.59 16.49
C GLN A 21 6.18 -4.69 15.26
N LEU A 22 5.05 -4.84 14.56
CA LEU A 22 4.65 -4.03 13.40
C LEU A 22 3.58 -2.98 13.74
N ALA A 23 3.12 -2.94 14.99
CA ALA A 23 2.15 -1.94 15.43
C ALA A 23 2.76 -0.53 15.44
N ALA A 24 1.92 0.50 15.40
CA ALA A 24 2.33 1.89 15.59
C ALA A 24 3.04 2.05 16.96
N VAL A 25 4.20 2.72 16.99
CA VAL A 25 4.96 2.95 18.23
C VAL A 25 4.73 4.35 18.79
N SER A 26 4.19 5.26 17.99
CA SER A 26 3.81 6.62 18.41
C SER A 26 2.39 6.97 18.00
N ALA A 27 1.83 7.98 18.67
CA ALA A 27 0.53 8.54 18.31
C ALA A 27 0.52 9.10 16.87
N ASP A 28 1.64 9.68 16.42
CA ASP A 28 1.77 10.21 15.05
C ASP A 28 1.68 9.10 14.01
N GLU A 29 2.35 7.97 14.23
CA GLU A 29 2.26 6.82 13.33
C GLU A 29 0.87 6.18 13.34
N GLN A 30 0.21 6.16 14.50
CA GLN A 30 -1.16 5.68 14.60
C GLN A 30 -2.13 6.60 13.84
N ALA A 31 -1.99 7.91 13.99
CA ALA A 31 -2.78 8.89 13.25
C ALA A 31 -2.55 8.77 11.74
N LEU A 32 -1.30 8.61 11.33
CA LEU A 32 -0.93 8.38 9.94
C LEU A 32 -1.53 7.08 9.39
N ALA A 33 -1.55 6.01 10.20
CA ALA A 33 -2.20 4.76 9.80
C ALA A 33 -3.70 4.94 9.52
N TYR A 34 -4.43 5.65 10.39
CA TYR A 34 -5.85 5.95 10.19
C TYR A 34 -6.08 6.86 8.98
N GLN A 35 -5.25 7.88 8.79
CA GLN A 35 -5.32 8.75 7.62
C GLN A 35 -5.21 7.95 6.32
N PHE A 36 -4.33 6.95 6.25
CA PHE A 36 -4.23 6.12 5.07
C PHE A 36 -5.41 5.16 4.89
N LEU A 37 -6.04 4.69 5.98
CA LEU A 37 -7.28 3.93 5.88
C LEU A 37 -8.42 4.77 5.30
N GLU A 38 -8.57 6.02 5.75
CA GLU A 38 -9.54 6.96 5.21
C GLU A 38 -9.27 7.26 3.73
N TRP A 39 -8.01 7.56 3.40
CA TRP A 39 -7.58 7.80 2.02
C TRP A 39 -7.91 6.61 1.11
N LYS A 40 -7.65 5.37 1.56
CA LYS A 40 -7.98 4.15 0.81
C LYS A 40 -9.47 4.07 0.50
N VAL A 41 -10.32 4.32 1.49
CA VAL A 41 -11.79 4.29 1.31
C VAL A 41 -12.25 5.34 0.30
N ILE A 42 -11.71 6.56 0.39
CA ILE A 42 -12.08 7.66 -0.51
C ILE A 42 -11.61 7.39 -1.96
N LYS A 43 -10.38 6.89 -2.14
CA LYS A 43 -9.73 6.81 -3.45
C LYS A 43 -10.02 5.52 -4.20
N PHE A 44 -10.30 4.43 -3.48
CA PHE A 44 -10.57 3.12 -4.05
C PHE A 44 -12.02 2.66 -3.84
N ASP A 45 -12.96 3.60 -3.61
CA ASP A 45 -14.38 3.29 -3.62
C ASP A 45 -14.76 2.68 -5.00
N PRO A 46 -15.28 1.45 -5.06
CA PRO A 46 -15.68 0.81 -6.31
C PRO A 46 -16.81 1.56 -7.04
N SER A 47 -17.49 2.49 -6.38
CA SER A 47 -18.50 3.38 -6.97
C SER A 47 -17.87 4.54 -7.75
N SER A 48 -16.56 4.75 -7.63
CA SER A 48 -15.81 5.81 -8.29
C SER A 48 -15.32 5.38 -9.69
N ALA A 49 -15.31 6.30 -10.65
CA ALA A 49 -14.89 6.01 -12.03
C ALA A 49 -13.42 5.54 -12.11
N SER A 50 -13.11 4.64 -13.05
CA SER A 50 -11.79 3.99 -13.19
C SER A 50 -10.60 4.95 -13.31
N GLY A 51 -10.79 6.15 -13.86
CA GLY A 51 -9.76 7.20 -13.92
C GLY A 51 -9.27 7.68 -12.54
N HIS A 52 -10.10 7.56 -11.50
CA HIS A 52 -9.72 7.95 -10.13
C HIS A 52 -8.67 7.03 -9.52
N VAL A 53 -8.72 5.74 -9.84
CA VAL A 53 -7.77 4.75 -9.31
C VAL A 53 -6.35 5.04 -9.81
N TRP A 54 -6.19 5.31 -11.10
CA TRP A 54 -4.87 5.63 -11.66
C TRP A 54 -4.28 6.92 -11.06
N SER A 55 -5.10 7.96 -10.91
CA SER A 55 -4.68 9.18 -10.25
C SER A 55 -4.26 8.93 -8.79
N ALA A 56 -4.98 8.07 -8.06
CA ALA A 56 -4.64 7.70 -6.70
C ALA A 56 -3.31 6.93 -6.61
N LEU A 57 -3.04 6.02 -7.56
CA LEU A 57 -1.76 5.31 -7.61
C LEU A 57 -0.58 6.27 -7.90
N LYS A 58 -0.76 7.30 -8.74
CA LYS A 58 0.26 8.32 -8.96
C LYS A 58 0.51 9.18 -7.73
N GLU A 59 -0.55 9.65 -7.09
CA GLU A 59 -0.49 10.41 -5.83
C GLU A 59 0.28 9.62 -4.77
N TYR A 60 -0.05 8.33 -4.62
CA TYR A 60 0.61 7.45 -3.67
C TYR A 60 2.09 7.21 -4.03
N ASN A 61 2.41 7.06 -5.31
CA ASN A 61 3.79 6.96 -5.79
C ASN A 61 4.62 8.23 -5.48
N GLU A 62 4.03 9.41 -5.63
CA GLU A 62 4.68 10.68 -5.29
C GLU A 62 4.91 10.79 -3.77
N MET A 63 3.94 10.40 -2.95
CA MET A 63 4.10 10.36 -1.49
C MET A 63 5.23 9.44 -1.05
N LEU A 64 5.41 8.30 -1.73
CA LEU A 64 6.46 7.31 -1.46
C LEU A 64 7.85 7.70 -2.00
N SER A 65 7.98 8.82 -2.72
CA SER A 65 9.27 9.28 -3.25
C SER A 65 10.28 9.63 -2.15
N SER A 66 9.79 10.13 -1.01
CA SER A 66 10.61 10.55 0.14
C SER A 66 10.59 9.56 1.30
N ARG A 67 9.91 8.42 1.14
CA ARG A 67 9.61 7.49 2.25
C ARG A 67 9.89 6.04 1.88
N THR A 68 10.59 5.29 2.72
CA THR A 68 10.81 3.86 2.47
C THR A 68 9.53 3.05 2.67
N TYR A 69 8.82 3.33 3.76
CA TYR A 69 7.51 2.80 4.17
C TYR A 69 6.58 3.96 4.53
N LEU A 70 5.30 3.70 4.84
CA LEU A 70 4.35 4.77 5.18
C LEU A 70 4.75 5.51 6.46
N ALA A 71 5.17 4.75 7.48
CA ALA A 71 5.79 5.26 8.70
C ALA A 71 7.28 5.66 8.50
N SER A 72 7.65 6.06 7.28
CA SER A 72 8.98 6.49 6.83
C SER A 72 10.06 5.41 6.83
N ASN A 73 10.49 4.93 7.99
CA ASN A 73 11.74 4.15 8.12
C ASN A 73 11.54 2.70 8.59
N ARG A 74 10.32 2.32 8.99
CA ARG A 74 9.99 0.95 9.42
C ARG A 74 8.72 0.48 8.75
N ILE A 75 8.63 -0.83 8.54
CA ILE A 75 7.40 -1.47 8.10
C ILE A 75 6.39 -1.47 9.26
N ALA A 76 5.15 -1.09 8.96
CA ALA A 76 4.04 -1.13 9.89
C ALA A 76 2.88 -1.98 9.35
N ASN A 77 1.96 -2.40 10.22
CA ASN A 77 0.80 -3.19 9.82
C ASN A 77 -0.08 -2.49 8.76
N ILE A 78 -0.09 -1.16 8.74
CA ILE A 78 -0.77 -0.38 7.71
C ILE A 78 -0.17 -0.60 6.32
N ASP A 79 1.15 -0.78 6.21
CA ASP A 79 1.82 -1.06 4.94
C ASP A 79 1.34 -2.40 4.36
N ILE A 80 1.21 -3.42 5.20
CA ILE A 80 0.74 -4.75 4.81
C ILE A 80 -0.72 -4.69 4.38
N LEU A 81 -1.57 -4.00 5.16
CA LEU A 81 -2.99 -3.85 4.86
C LEU A 81 -3.20 -3.16 3.50
N LEU A 82 -2.51 -2.05 3.25
CA LEU A 82 -2.59 -1.33 1.98
C LEU A 82 -1.98 -2.13 0.84
N GLY A 83 -0.88 -2.84 1.07
CA GLY A 83 -0.31 -3.74 0.07
C GLY A 83 -1.32 -4.77 -0.42
N ARG A 84 -2.04 -5.42 0.51
CA ARG A 84 -3.11 -6.37 0.15
C ARG A 84 -4.23 -5.71 -0.62
N ALA A 85 -4.66 -4.52 -0.19
CA ALA A 85 -5.75 -3.79 -0.84
C ALA A 85 -5.38 -3.28 -2.26
N LEU A 86 -4.12 -2.88 -2.46
CA LEU A 86 -3.65 -2.31 -3.72
C LEU A 86 -3.27 -3.38 -4.75
N PHE A 87 -2.99 -4.61 -4.32
CA PHE A 87 -2.53 -5.68 -5.19
C PHE A 87 -3.39 -5.88 -6.47
N PRO A 88 -4.74 -5.95 -6.39
CA PRO A 88 -5.58 -6.15 -7.58
C PRO A 88 -5.47 -5.03 -8.63
N PHE A 89 -5.02 -3.84 -8.23
CA PHE A 89 -4.80 -2.71 -9.12
C PHE A 89 -3.39 -2.72 -9.68
N ILE A 90 -2.39 -3.01 -8.84
CA ILE A 90 -0.98 -3.07 -9.24
C ILE A 90 -0.72 -4.21 -10.24
N GLU A 91 -1.36 -5.37 -10.04
CA GLU A 91 -1.20 -6.52 -10.94
C GLU A 91 -1.66 -6.22 -12.37
N LYS A 92 -2.71 -5.39 -12.52
CA LYS A 92 -3.32 -5.03 -13.80
C LYS A 92 -2.53 -3.97 -14.58
N LEU A 93 -1.52 -3.35 -13.96
CA LEU A 93 -0.73 -2.32 -14.63
C LEU A 93 0.07 -2.92 -15.79
N ASN A 94 0.04 -2.24 -16.93
CA ASN A 94 0.89 -2.56 -18.06
C ASN A 94 2.34 -2.09 -17.83
N SER A 95 3.27 -2.47 -18.72
CA SER A 95 4.70 -2.15 -18.55
C SER A 95 4.98 -0.64 -18.49
N GLN A 96 4.30 0.17 -19.32
CA GLN A 96 4.47 1.62 -19.34
C GLN A 96 3.92 2.28 -18.07
N GLU A 97 2.80 1.79 -17.54
CA GLU A 97 2.24 2.25 -16.27
C GLU A 97 3.16 1.91 -15.09
N LYS A 98 3.72 0.69 -15.08
CA LYS A 98 4.67 0.26 -14.05
C LYS A 98 5.90 1.17 -13.96
N GLU A 99 6.42 1.63 -15.09
CA GLU A 99 7.52 2.60 -15.14
C GLU A 99 7.16 3.96 -14.51
N GLN A 100 5.90 4.40 -14.63
CA GLN A 100 5.42 5.66 -14.06
C GLN A 100 5.20 5.62 -12.54
N VAL A 101 5.08 4.43 -11.95
CA VAL A 101 4.83 4.25 -10.51
C VAL A 101 5.96 3.48 -9.79
N GLY A 102 7.20 3.75 -10.17
CA GLY A 102 8.38 3.04 -9.66
C GLY A 102 8.55 3.06 -8.13
N ASN A 103 8.22 4.16 -7.44
CA ASN A 103 8.31 4.23 -5.97
C ASN A 103 7.27 3.34 -5.29
N LEU A 104 6.06 3.30 -5.86
CA LEU A 104 4.99 2.40 -5.41
C LEU A 104 5.41 0.94 -5.57
N LEU A 105 5.96 0.56 -6.74
CA LEU A 105 6.43 -0.80 -6.96
C LEU A 105 7.58 -1.17 -6.04
N ARG A 106 8.55 -0.26 -5.83
CA ARG A 106 9.63 -0.44 -4.84
C ARG A 106 9.07 -0.72 -3.46
N TRP A 107 8.16 0.13 -2.98
CA TRP A 107 7.51 -0.05 -1.68
C TRP A 107 6.77 -1.39 -1.61
N TYR A 108 6.00 -1.74 -2.64
CA TYR A 108 5.26 -3.00 -2.69
C TYR A 108 6.20 -4.22 -2.61
N THR A 109 7.31 -4.21 -3.34
CA THR A 109 8.30 -5.29 -3.30
C THR A 109 8.99 -5.37 -1.93
N LEU A 110 9.24 -4.24 -1.28
CA LEU A 110 9.82 -4.22 0.07
C LEU A 110 8.85 -4.81 1.10
N ILE A 111 7.58 -4.45 1.05
CA ILE A 111 6.60 -5.02 1.99
C ILE A 111 6.38 -6.51 1.72
N ALA A 112 6.34 -6.94 0.45
CA ALA A 112 6.12 -8.33 0.09
C ALA A 112 7.28 -9.23 0.54
N SER A 113 8.52 -8.74 0.43
CA SER A 113 9.71 -9.48 0.87
C SER A 113 9.88 -9.54 2.39
N ASN A 114 9.45 -8.49 3.11
CA ASN A 114 9.58 -8.42 4.58
C ASN A 114 8.37 -8.96 5.32
N SER A 115 7.20 -9.03 4.68
CA SER A 115 6.01 -9.61 5.28
C SER A 115 6.09 -11.14 5.15
N SER A 116 5.97 -11.86 6.26
CA SER A 116 5.78 -13.33 6.25
C SER A 116 4.44 -13.74 5.63
N SER A 117 3.61 -12.78 5.21
CA SER A 117 2.36 -13.02 4.49
C SER A 117 2.61 -13.20 3.00
N ASN A 118 1.87 -14.13 2.37
CA ASN A 118 1.90 -14.47 0.94
C ASN A 118 1.47 -13.30 0.03
N LEU A 119 2.15 -12.15 0.08
CA LEU A 119 2.01 -11.11 -0.93
C LEU A 119 2.75 -11.59 -2.19
N PRO A 120 2.10 -11.57 -3.35
CA PRO A 120 2.73 -12.01 -4.60
C PRO A 120 3.87 -11.07 -5.00
N THR A 121 5.01 -11.64 -5.36
CA THR A 121 6.17 -10.86 -5.82
C THR A 121 5.93 -10.29 -7.22
N ILE A 122 6.11 -8.99 -7.40
CA ILE A 122 6.03 -8.35 -8.72
C ILE A 122 7.36 -8.56 -9.44
N PRO A 123 7.39 -9.26 -10.60
CA PRO A 123 8.60 -9.39 -11.40
C PRO A 123 8.90 -8.05 -12.10
N PHE A 124 10.12 -7.55 -11.90
CA PHE A 124 10.64 -6.45 -12.70
C PHE A 124 11.27 -7.00 -13.98
N GLN A 125 10.88 -6.45 -15.13
CA GLN A 125 11.53 -6.76 -16.39
C GLN A 125 12.90 -6.09 -16.39
N ARG A 126 13.97 -6.88 -16.26
CA ARG A 126 15.34 -6.39 -16.45
C ARG A 126 15.62 -6.37 -17.95
N LEU A 127 15.79 -5.19 -18.52
CA LEU A 127 16.38 -5.10 -19.85
C LEU A 127 17.84 -5.56 -19.76
N PRO A 128 18.31 -6.45 -20.66
CA PRO A 128 19.71 -6.79 -20.72
C PRO A 128 20.50 -5.50 -20.99
N MET A 129 21.47 -5.19 -20.13
CA MET A 129 22.48 -4.19 -20.48
C MET A 129 23.33 -4.82 -21.58
N TYR A 130 23.20 -4.28 -22.79
CA TYR A 130 23.99 -4.65 -23.97
C TYR A 130 25.49 -4.52 -23.68
#